data_AF-A0A521LAP3-F1
#
_entry.id   AF-A0A521LAP3-F1
#
_cell.length_a   1.000
_cell.length_b   1.000
_cell.length_c   1.000
_cell.angle_alpha   90.00
_cell.angle_beta   90.00
_cell.angle_gamma   90.00
#
_symmetry.space_group_name_H-M   'P 1'
#
loop_
_entity.id
_entity.type
_entity.pdbx_description
1 polymer ?
#
loop_
_entity_poly.entity_id
_entity_poly.type
_entity_poly.pdbx_seq_one_letter_code
_entity_poly.pdbx_strand_id
1 'polypeptide(L)'
;MPPVTIYTTSWCPYCRSAKALLTKKNVAFTEIDVEATPGARQEMTTRAGGRTSVPQIFIGENHVGGSDDIHALDARGELDGLLA
;
A
#
# COMPACT_ATOMS: atom_id res chain seq x y z
N MET A 1 -14.20 -1.50 7.88
CA MET A 1 -13.41 -1.74 6.64
C MET A 1 -13.08 -0.44 5.93
N PRO A 2 -12.00 0.23 6.35
CA PRO A 2 -11.45 1.38 5.65
C PRO A 2 -10.95 1.01 4.24
N PRO A 3 -10.97 1.97 3.28
CA PRO A 3 -10.49 1.72 1.93
C PRO A 3 -8.97 1.52 1.93
N VAL A 4 -8.49 0.43 1.35
CA VAL A 4 -7.05 0.19 1.19
C VAL A 4 -6.61 0.65 -0.21
N THR A 5 -5.63 1.53 -0.27
CA THR A 5 -5.00 1.98 -1.52
C THR A 5 -3.54 1.58 -1.51
N ILE A 6 -3.07 0.99 -2.61
CA ILE A 6 -1.67 0.65 -2.80
C ILE A 6 -1.15 1.28 -4.09
N TYR A 7 -0.16 2.14 -3.96
CA TYR A 7 0.58 2.68 -5.09
C TYR A 7 1.72 1.73 -5.44
N THR A 8 1.80 1.34 -6.71
CA THR A 8 2.72 0.30 -7.19
C THR A 8 3.34 0.67 -8.53
N THR A 9 4.25 -0.19 -9.00
CA THR A 9 4.67 -0.25 -10.39
C THR A 9 4.57 -1.69 -10.91
N SER A 10 4.26 -1.84 -12.19
CA SER A 10 4.05 -3.14 -12.86
C SER A 10 5.18 -4.16 -12.69
N TRP A 11 6.43 -3.68 -12.60
CA TRP A 11 7.63 -4.52 -12.54
C TRP A 11 8.17 -4.74 -11.13
N CYS A 12 7.66 -4.04 -10.10
CA CYS A 12 8.25 -4.07 -8.77
C CYS A 12 7.87 -5.37 -8.00
N PRO A 13 8.85 -6.18 -7.57
CA PRO A 13 8.58 -7.42 -6.85
C PRO A 13 7.99 -7.17 -5.45
N TYR A 14 8.41 -6.09 -4.78
CA TYR A 14 7.88 -5.72 -3.46
C TYR A 14 6.40 -5.35 -3.51
N CYS A 15 5.95 -4.71 -4.60
CA CYS A 15 4.53 -4.43 -4.82
C CYS A 15 3.71 -5.73 -4.90
N ARG A 16 4.23 -6.76 -5.58
CA ARG A 16 3.57 -8.07 -5.65
C ARG A 16 3.46 -8.73 -4.27
N SER A 17 4.51 -8.63 -3.45
CA SER A 17 4.50 -9.17 -2.09
C SER A 17 3.44 -8.49 -1.22
N ALA A 18 3.40 -7.16 -1.22
CA ALA A 18 2.41 -6.39 -0.47
C ALA A 18 0.97 -6.71 -0.90
N LYS A 19 0.71 -6.82 -2.21
CA LYS A 19 -0.61 -7.23 -2.73
C LYS A 19 -0.97 -8.64 -2.30
N ALA A 20 -0.03 -9.59 -2.38
CA ALA A 20 -0.27 -10.97 -1.96
C ALA A 20 -0.67 -11.07 -0.48
N LEU A 21 -0.07 -10.25 0.39
CA LEU A 21 -0.45 -10.17 1.80
C LEU A 21 -1.89 -9.67 1.98
N LEU A 22 -2.26 -8.57 1.32
CA LEU A 22 -3.62 -8.03 1.36
C LEU A 22 -4.66 -9.03 0.81
N THR A 23 -4.34 -9.71 -0.29
CA THR A 23 -5.17 -10.78 -0.86
C THR A 23 -5.30 -11.96 0.10
N LYS A 24 -4.21 -12.37 0.77
CA LYS A 24 -4.24 -13.45 1.78
C LYS A 24 -5.13 -13.10 2.97
N LYS A 25 -5.19 -11.81 3.34
CA LYS A 25 -6.11 -11.27 4.35
C LYS A 25 -7.54 -11.10 3.85
N ASN A 26 -7.81 -11.44 2.59
CA ASN A 26 -9.12 -11.29 1.96
C ASN A 26 -9.65 -9.85 1.99
N VAL A 27 -8.73 -8.89 1.84
CA VAL A 27 -9.01 -7.45 1.85
C VAL A 27 -9.13 -6.94 0.42
N ALA A 28 -10.18 -6.18 0.14
CA ALA A 28 -10.28 -5.43 -1.11
C ALA A 28 -9.36 -4.21 -1.07
N PHE A 29 -8.55 -4.03 -2.11
CA PHE A 29 -7.65 -2.89 -2.23
C PHE A 29 -7.69 -2.30 -3.65
N THR A 30 -7.42 -1.01 -3.73
CA THR A 30 -7.27 -0.27 -4.99
C THR A 30 -5.78 -0.19 -5.32
N GLU A 31 -5.38 -0.84 -6.40
CA GLU A 31 -4.04 -0.70 -6.97
C GLU A 31 -3.97 0.51 -7.90
N ILE A 32 -3.00 1.39 -7.67
CA ILE A 32 -2.70 2.52 -8.55
C ILE A 32 -1.27 2.37 -9.06
N ASP A 33 -1.11 2.11 -10.35
CA ASP A 33 0.20 2.10 -10.99
C ASP A 33 0.64 3.55 -11.26
N VAL A 34 1.71 3.98 -10.59
CA VAL A 34 2.23 5.36 -10.68
C VAL A 34 2.96 5.67 -11.97
N GLU A 35 3.33 4.65 -12.76
CA GLU A 35 3.92 4.81 -14.09
C GLU A 35 2.83 4.85 -15.17
N ALA A 36 1.78 4.04 -15.02
CA ALA A 36 0.67 4.02 -15.97
C ALA A 36 -0.31 5.19 -15.76
N THR A 37 -0.40 5.74 -14.55
CA THR A 37 -1.36 6.80 -14.21
C THR A 37 -0.66 8.16 -14.10
N PRO A 38 -0.92 9.09 -15.04
CA PRO A 38 -0.36 10.44 -14.96
C PRO A 38 -0.76 11.14 -13.65
N GLY A 39 0.21 11.75 -12.96
CA GLY A 39 -0.03 12.49 -11.71
C GLY A 39 -0.13 11.61 -10.44
N ALA A 40 -0.35 10.31 -10.56
CA ALA A 40 -0.46 9.41 -9.40
C ALA A 40 0.82 9.37 -8.57
N ARG A 41 2.00 9.51 -9.19
CA ARG A 41 3.27 9.60 -8.46
C ARG A 41 3.34 10.82 -7.56
N GLN A 42 2.87 11.97 -8.05
CA GLN A 42 2.87 13.22 -7.29
C GLN A 42 1.86 13.17 -6.14
N GLU A 43 0.68 12.61 -6.40
CA GLU A 43 -0.33 12.35 -5.37
C GLU A 43 0.23 11.41 -4.29
N MET A 44 0.80 10.27 -4.68
CA MET A 44 1.45 9.31 -3.78
C MET A 44 2.50 10.00 -2.91
N THR A 45 3.40 10.77 -3.52
CA THR A 45 4.46 11.46 -2.79
C THR A 45 3.92 12.50 -1.81
N THR A 46 2.85 13.21 -2.19
CA THR A 46 2.19 14.17 -1.30
C THR A 46 1.54 13.44 -0.11
N ARG A 47 0.82 12.35 -0.36
CA ARG A 47 0.16 11.54 0.68
C ARG A 47 1.17 10.83 1.58
N ALA A 48 2.31 10.40 1.03
CA ALA A 48 3.36 9.68 1.74
C ALA A 48 4.37 10.60 2.45
N GLY A 49 4.06 11.89 2.62
CA GLY A 49 4.92 12.85 3.32
C GLY A 49 6.28 13.08 2.65
N GLY A 50 6.33 13.03 1.31
CA GLY A 50 7.55 13.22 0.52
C GLY A 50 8.26 11.93 0.10
N ARG A 51 7.75 10.74 0.48
CA ARG A 51 8.32 9.47 0.01
C ARG A 51 7.97 9.20 -1.46
N THR A 52 8.96 8.79 -2.24
CA THR A 52 8.84 8.54 -3.68
C THR A 52 9.01 7.08 -4.07
N SER A 53 9.36 6.22 -3.11
CA SER A 53 9.54 4.78 -3.29
C SER A 53 8.20 4.06 -3.41
N VAL A 54 8.16 2.96 -4.15
CA VAL A 54 7.00 2.05 -4.20
C VAL A 54 7.38 0.70 -3.58
N PRO A 55 6.42 -0.05 -3.00
CA PRO A 55 5.01 0.32 -2.83
C PRO A 55 4.80 1.40 -1.75
N GLN A 56 3.70 2.15 -1.84
CA GLN A 56 3.16 2.94 -0.72
C GLN A 56 1.73 2.50 -0.45
N ILE A 57 1.46 2.08 0.78
CA ILE A 57 0.18 1.52 1.19
C ILE A 57 -0.51 2.48 2.16
N PHE A 58 -1.80 2.69 1.93
CA PHE A 58 -2.67 3.52 2.73
C PHE A 58 -3.90 2.71 3.13
N ILE A 59 -4.27 2.79 4.40
CA ILE A 59 -5.49 2.18 4.94
C ILE A 59 -6.34 3.33 5.47
N GLY A 60 -7.38 3.71 4.72
CA GLY A 60 -8.12 4.94 4.95
C GLY A 60 -7.22 6.17 4.80
N GLU A 61 -7.13 6.94 5.88
CA GLU A 61 -6.24 8.11 5.98
C GLU A 61 -4.86 7.74 6.54
N ASN A 62 -4.69 6.52 7.06
CA ASN A 62 -3.46 6.08 7.68
C ASN A 62 -2.42 5.64 6.64
N HIS A 63 -1.26 6.28 6.64
CA HIS A 63 -0.13 5.87 5.82
C HIS A 63 0.61 4.72 6.51
N VAL A 64 0.54 3.52 5.91
CA VAL A 64 1.24 2.33 6.46
C VAL A 64 2.71 2.36 6.10
N GLY A 65 3.05 2.78 4.88
CA GLY A 65 4.42 2.77 4.36
C GLY A 65 4.60 1.78 3.22
N GLY A 66 5.76 1.14 3.17
CA GLY A 66 6.16 0.21 2.11
C GLY A 66 5.82 -1.25 2.38
N SER A 67 6.44 -2.13 1.58
CA SER A 67 6.23 -3.58 1.69
C SER A 67 6.69 -4.11 3.05
N ASP A 68 7.86 -3.69 3.52
CA ASP A 68 8.38 -4.12 4.82
C ASP A 68 7.48 -3.64 5.97
N ASP A 69 6.99 -2.41 5.89
CA ASP A 69 6.11 -1.82 6.91
C ASP A 69 4.82 -2.63 7.07
N ILE A 70 4.14 -3.00 5.96
CA ILE A 70 2.90 -3.79 6.06
C ILE A 70 3.14 -5.22 6.55
N HIS A 71 4.25 -5.86 6.19
CA HIS A 71 4.58 -7.19 6.68
C HIS A 71 4.96 -7.15 8.16
N ALA A 72 5.67 -6.12 8.60
CA ALA A 72 5.95 -5.89 10.02
C ALA A 72 4.65 -5.65 10.79
N LEU A 73 3.69 -4.92 10.20
CA LEU A 73 2.37 -4.63 10.77
C LEU A 73 1.47 -5.87 10.86
N ASP A 74 1.57 -6.79 9.91
CA ASP A 74 0.93 -8.10 9.99
C ASP A 74 1.60 -9.01 11.04
N ALA A 75 2.93 -9.06 11.07
CA ALA A 75 3.69 -9.90 11.98
C ALA A 75 3.43 -9.55 13.46
N ARG A 76 3.13 -8.29 13.75
CA ARG A 76 2.73 -7.81 15.09
C ARG A 76 1.23 -7.97 15.39
N GLY A 77 0.42 -8.44 14.44
CA GLY A 77 -1.01 -8.64 14.61
C GLY A 77 -1.85 -7.36 14.63
N GLU A 78 -1.28 -6.22 14.26
CA GLU A 78 -1.97 -4.92 14.25
C GLU A 78 -2.70 -4.66 12.93
N LEU A 79 -2.38 -5.42 11.87
CA LEU A 79 -2.97 -5.24 10.54
C LEU A 79 -4.48 -5.45 10.56
N ASP A 80 -4.91 -6.51 11.24
CA ASP A 80 -6.34 -6.84 11.33
C ASP A 80 -7.13 -5.75 12.06
N GLY A 81 -6.52 -5.06 13.04
CA GLY A 81 -7.13 -3.92 13.73
C GLY A 81 -7.28 -2.69 12.84
N LEU A 82 -6.35 -2.45 11.92
CA LEU A 82 -6.46 -1.37 10.93
C LEU A 82 -7.45 -1.69 9.81
N LEU A 83 -7.70 -2.98 9.53
CA LEU A 83 -8.58 -3.43 8.45
C LEU A 83 -10.05 -3.59 8.87
N ALA A 84 -10.33 -3.60 10.19
CA ALA A 84 -11.65 -3.80 10.77
C ALA A 84 -12.69 -2.73 10.34
#